data_AF-A0A956UQ71-F1
#
_entry.id   AF-A0A956UQ71-F1
#
_cell.length_a   1.000
_cell.length_b   1.000
_cell.length_c   1.000
_cell.angle_alpha   90.00
_cell.angle_beta   90.00
_cell.angle_gamma   90.00
#
_symmetry.space_group_name_H-M   'P 1'
#
loop_
_entity.id
_entity.type
_entity.pdbx_description
1 polymer ?
#
loop_
_entity_poly.entity_id
_entity_poly.type
_entity_poly.pdbx_seq_one_letter_code
_entity_poly.pdbx_strand_id
1 'polypeptide(L)'
;MNTRKIVPVLAGVVAIAMAALTAGACSNDSSSTDTTTAAIAGITFLDAQSFHAFETELIDEGTVPATAASVARKSQSVLELTDWPKAVKDAAKQLAALMDTMADELEKDTVDIEAAKTATSNAHNAWHEFSHLVWDTLQIEAGITGGEDGHDDHGS
;
A
#
# COMPACT_ATOMS: atom_id res chain seq x y z
N MET A 1 -63.63 -1.89 26.14
CA MET A 1 -64.42 -1.14 25.13
C MET A 1 -64.32 0.34 25.46
N ASN A 2 -63.73 1.15 24.57
CA ASN A 2 -64.09 2.56 24.39
C ASN A 2 -63.41 3.12 23.12
N THR A 3 -64.21 3.14 22.07
CA THR A 3 -64.52 4.25 21.15
C THR A 3 -63.40 5.11 20.55
N ARG A 4 -63.23 4.90 19.23
CA ARG A 4 -62.55 5.74 18.21
C ARG A 4 -62.89 7.23 18.29
N LYS A 5 -61.93 8.09 17.91
CA LYS A 5 -62.19 9.23 17.00
C LYS A 5 -61.05 9.44 16.01
N ILE A 6 -61.41 9.40 14.73
CA ILE A 6 -60.63 9.76 13.54
C ILE A 6 -61.02 11.22 13.23
N VAL A 7 -60.06 12.10 12.95
CA VAL A 7 -60.28 13.45 12.39
C VAL A 7 -59.10 13.81 11.45
N PRO A 8 -59.31 14.55 10.34
CA PRO A 8 -58.64 14.31 9.06
C PRO A 8 -57.56 15.33 8.66
N VAL A 9 -56.78 14.90 7.66
CA VAL A 9 -56.19 15.61 6.50
C VAL A 9 -56.15 17.14 6.55
N LEU A 10 -54.94 17.70 6.46
CA LEU A 10 -54.72 18.97 5.75
C LEU A 10 -53.64 18.78 4.69
N ALA A 11 -54.07 18.89 3.44
CA ALA A 11 -53.23 19.09 2.27
C ALA A 11 -52.64 20.50 2.33
N GLY A 12 -51.32 20.60 2.20
CA GLY A 12 -50.60 21.86 2.05
C GLY A 12 -49.56 21.69 0.95
N VAL A 13 -49.98 21.92 -0.30
CA VAL A 13 -49.06 22.13 -1.41
C VAL A 13 -48.46 23.51 -1.25
N VAL A 14 -47.17 23.58 -0.93
CA VAL A 14 -46.35 24.78 -1.15
C VAL A 14 -45.26 24.38 -2.13
N ALA A 15 -45.50 24.68 -3.40
CA ALA A 15 -44.45 24.85 -4.39
C ALA A 15 -44.04 26.33 -4.34
N ILE A 16 -42.73 26.62 -4.35
CA ILE A 16 -42.11 27.72 -5.11
C ILE A 16 -40.57 27.62 -4.99
N ALA A 17 -39.96 27.59 -6.18
CA ALA A 17 -38.67 28.12 -6.60
C ALA A 17 -37.34 27.59 -6.00
N MET A 18 -36.62 26.89 -6.90
CA MET A 18 -35.24 27.16 -7.31
C MET A 18 -34.27 27.66 -6.22
N ALA A 19 -33.46 26.73 -5.74
CA ALA A 19 -32.02 26.95 -5.56
C ALA A 19 -31.28 26.06 -6.57
N ALA A 20 -31.17 26.54 -7.82
CA ALA A 20 -30.03 26.18 -8.65
C ALA A 20 -28.82 26.97 -8.13
N LEU A 21 -27.67 26.31 -8.06
CA LEU A 21 -26.33 26.77 -7.63
C LEU A 21 -25.89 26.24 -6.25
N THR A 22 -25.41 25.00 -6.23
CA THR A 22 -24.09 24.60 -5.69
C THR A 22 -23.71 23.19 -6.18
N ALA A 23 -23.96 22.88 -7.46
CA ALA A 23 -23.39 21.69 -8.13
C ALA A 23 -22.02 22.03 -8.74
N GLY A 24 -21.16 22.73 -7.98
CA GLY A 24 -19.90 23.29 -8.48
C GLY A 24 -18.79 23.34 -7.43
N ALA A 25 -18.77 22.39 -6.49
CA ALA A 25 -17.66 22.25 -5.53
C ALA A 25 -17.22 20.79 -5.30
N CYS A 26 -17.80 19.80 -5.99
CA CYS A 26 -17.11 18.52 -6.20
C CYS A 26 -16.24 18.68 -7.44
N SER A 27 -15.30 19.63 -7.38
CA SER A 27 -14.17 19.64 -8.28
C SER A 27 -13.46 18.30 -8.11
N ASN A 28 -13.03 17.75 -9.22
CA ASN A 28 -12.45 16.43 -9.45
C ASN A 28 -11.09 16.22 -8.72
N ASP A 29 -11.04 16.53 -7.43
CA ASP A 29 -9.88 16.44 -6.52
C ASP A 29 -9.84 15.09 -5.78
N SER A 30 -10.64 14.12 -6.25
CA SER A 30 -10.61 12.74 -5.75
C SER A 30 -9.30 12.05 -6.10
N SER A 31 -8.59 12.45 -7.16
CA SER A 31 -7.39 11.74 -7.60
C SER A 31 -6.28 11.75 -6.57
N SER A 32 -5.99 12.88 -5.90
CA SER A 32 -4.86 12.96 -4.97
C SER A 32 -5.13 12.24 -3.64
N THR A 33 -6.35 12.36 -3.10
CA THR A 33 -6.71 11.67 -1.84
C THR A 33 -6.81 10.15 -2.03
N ASP A 34 -7.28 9.70 -3.19
CA ASP A 34 -7.40 8.28 -3.52
C ASP A 34 -6.00 7.64 -3.70
N THR A 35 -5.07 8.31 -4.39
CA THR A 35 -3.66 7.88 -4.52
C THR A 35 -2.97 7.79 -3.15
N THR A 36 -3.08 8.80 -2.29
CA THR A 36 -2.45 8.78 -0.95
C THR A 36 -3.01 7.65 -0.07
N THR A 37 -4.33 7.43 -0.10
CA THR A 37 -4.97 6.34 0.67
C THR A 37 -4.52 4.97 0.18
N ALA A 38 -4.48 4.77 -1.14
CA ALA A 38 -3.99 3.53 -1.74
C ALA A 38 -2.52 3.28 -1.39
N ALA A 39 -1.67 4.31 -1.46
CA ALA A 39 -0.26 4.22 -1.10
C ALA A 39 -0.05 3.84 0.37
N ILE A 40 -0.80 4.45 1.30
CA ILE A 40 -0.76 4.10 2.74
C ILE A 40 -1.17 2.64 2.96
N ALA A 41 -2.24 2.19 2.30
CA ALA A 41 -2.69 0.80 2.41
C ALA A 41 -1.65 -0.18 1.83
N GLY A 42 -1.07 0.16 0.67
CA GLY A 42 -0.03 -0.63 0.02
C GLY A 42 1.23 -0.76 0.87
N ILE A 43 1.75 0.36 1.39
CA ILE A 43 2.97 0.34 2.21
C ILE A 43 2.74 -0.38 3.53
N THR A 44 1.59 -0.18 4.18
CA THR A 44 1.26 -0.88 5.43
C THR A 44 1.15 -2.39 5.22
N PHE A 45 0.59 -2.82 4.08
CA PHE A 45 0.58 -4.23 3.72
C PHE A 45 2.01 -4.78 3.58
N LEU A 46 2.89 -4.05 2.89
CA LEU A 46 4.27 -4.48 2.67
C LEU A 46 5.09 -4.47 3.96
N ASP A 47 4.92 -3.47 4.84
CA ASP A 47 5.55 -3.39 6.17
C ASP A 47 5.18 -4.58 7.07
N ALA A 48 3.98 -5.14 6.89
CA ALA A 48 3.55 -6.32 7.63
C ALA A 48 4.18 -7.63 7.15
N GLN A 49 4.88 -7.62 6.00
CA GLN A 49 5.52 -8.82 5.47
C GLN A 49 6.87 -9.06 6.16
N SER A 50 7.12 -10.30 6.56
CA SER A 50 8.32 -10.68 7.31
C SER A 50 9.55 -10.91 6.43
N PHE A 51 9.88 -9.98 5.53
CA PHE A 51 11.00 -10.13 4.58
C PHE A 51 12.34 -10.40 5.28
N HIS A 52 12.62 -9.70 6.38
CA HIS A 52 13.81 -9.96 7.20
C HIS A 52 13.84 -11.40 7.74
N ALA A 53 12.72 -11.91 8.25
CA ALA A 53 12.65 -13.27 8.77
C ALA A 53 12.87 -14.32 7.66
N PHE A 54 12.35 -14.09 6.46
CA PHE A 54 12.59 -14.98 5.32
C PHE A 54 14.06 -14.99 4.92
N GLU A 55 14.71 -13.82 4.91
CA GLU A 55 16.14 -13.74 4.64
C GLU A 55 16.96 -14.47 5.71
N THR A 56 16.69 -14.24 7.00
CA THR A 56 17.37 -14.93 8.11
C THR A 56 17.22 -16.46 8.01
N GLU A 57 16.00 -16.97 7.83
CA GLU A 57 15.76 -18.41 7.70
C GLU A 57 16.52 -19.01 6.50
N LEU A 58 16.54 -18.29 5.37
CA LEU A 58 17.20 -18.78 4.17
C LEU A 58 18.73 -18.69 4.24
N ILE A 59 19.29 -17.62 4.83
CA ILE A 59 20.74 -17.40 4.97
C ILE A 59 21.34 -18.27 6.06
N ASP A 60 20.74 -18.24 7.25
CA ASP A 60 21.33 -18.85 8.45
C ASP A 60 20.94 -20.32 8.61
N GLU A 61 19.69 -20.68 8.28
CA GLU A 61 19.18 -22.05 8.45
C GLU A 61 19.26 -22.86 7.14
N GLY A 62 19.40 -22.18 5.99
CA GLY A 62 19.43 -22.83 4.68
C GLY A 62 18.10 -23.47 4.28
N THR A 63 17.01 -23.05 4.93
CA THR A 63 15.66 -23.57 4.69
C THR A 63 14.82 -22.56 3.93
N VAL A 64 14.02 -23.05 2.99
CA VAL A 64 13.08 -22.22 2.21
C VAL A 64 11.82 -22.00 3.04
N PRO A 65 11.49 -20.76 3.45
CA PRO A 65 10.28 -20.51 4.22
C PRO A 65 9.05 -20.85 3.38
N ALA A 66 8.16 -21.67 3.93
CA ALA A 66 7.03 -22.24 3.18
C ALA A 66 6.10 -21.20 2.54
N THR A 67 6.04 -19.98 3.09
CA THR A 67 5.17 -18.91 2.60
C THR A 67 5.87 -17.86 1.76
N ALA A 68 7.22 -17.85 1.69
CA ALA A 68 8.00 -16.75 1.13
C ALA A 68 7.64 -16.45 -0.33
N ALA A 69 7.56 -17.47 -1.19
CA ALA A 69 7.14 -17.32 -2.59
C ALA A 69 5.74 -16.68 -2.70
N SER A 70 4.76 -17.21 -1.96
CA SER A 70 3.38 -16.71 -2.02
C SER A 70 3.25 -15.27 -1.50
N VAL A 71 4.09 -14.89 -0.54
CA VAL A 71 4.16 -13.52 -0.03
C VAL A 71 4.77 -12.60 -1.08
N ALA A 72 5.88 -13.01 -1.70
CA ALA A 72 6.51 -12.26 -2.78
C ALA A 72 5.53 -11.98 -3.94
N ARG A 73 4.75 -12.97 -4.38
CA ARG A 73 3.69 -12.79 -5.41
C ARG A 73 2.59 -11.80 -5.00
N LYS A 74 2.15 -11.85 -3.74
CA LYS A 74 1.14 -10.92 -3.22
C LYS A 74 1.69 -9.50 -3.15
N SER A 75 2.93 -9.36 -2.68
CA SER A 75 3.64 -8.08 -2.61
C SER A 75 3.85 -7.48 -4.01
N GLN A 76 4.26 -8.28 -5.00
CA GLN A 76 4.30 -7.89 -6.42
C GLN A 76 2.94 -7.36 -6.88
N SER A 77 1.86 -8.09 -6.61
CA SER A 77 0.50 -7.66 -7.00
C SER A 77 0.11 -6.32 -6.36
N VAL A 78 0.43 -6.12 -5.08
CA VAL A 78 0.19 -4.84 -4.39
C VAL A 78 1.01 -3.72 -5.02
N LEU A 79 2.28 -3.96 -5.32
CA LEU A 79 3.16 -2.97 -5.95
C LEU A 79 2.68 -2.56 -7.34
N GLU A 80 2.16 -3.50 -8.13
CA GLU A 80 1.68 -3.23 -9.49
C GLU A 80 0.29 -2.56 -9.52
N LEU A 81 -0.59 -2.90 -8.58
CA LEU A 81 -1.99 -2.45 -8.58
C LEU A 81 -2.22 -1.17 -7.75
N THR A 82 -1.31 -0.84 -6.84
CA THR A 82 -1.42 0.39 -6.05
C THR A 82 -1.09 1.60 -6.94
N ASP A 83 -1.97 2.61 -6.91
CA ASP A 83 -1.69 3.88 -7.56
C ASP A 83 -0.72 4.69 -6.70
N TRP A 84 0.57 4.46 -6.92
CA TRP A 84 1.64 5.13 -6.17
C TRP A 84 1.84 6.60 -6.57
N PRO A 85 2.23 7.48 -5.64
CA PRO A 85 2.67 8.84 -5.95
C PRO A 85 3.74 8.83 -7.05
N LYS A 86 3.73 9.85 -7.90
CA LYS A 86 4.62 9.92 -9.07
C LYS A 86 6.10 9.76 -8.70
N ALA A 87 6.51 10.30 -7.56
CA ALA A 87 7.89 10.24 -7.07
C ALA A 87 8.39 8.82 -6.80
N VAL A 88 7.49 7.87 -6.46
CA VAL A 88 7.87 6.52 -6.01
C VAL A 88 7.48 5.43 -7.01
N LYS A 89 6.77 5.79 -8.09
CA LYS A 89 6.20 4.85 -9.06
C LYS A 89 7.23 3.96 -9.75
N ASP A 90 8.41 4.49 -10.08
CA ASP A 90 9.44 3.69 -10.73
C ASP A 90 10.17 2.77 -9.73
N ALA A 91 10.35 3.21 -8.47
CA ALA A 91 10.85 2.35 -7.40
C ALA A 91 9.88 1.20 -7.10
N ALA A 92 8.56 1.45 -7.12
CA ALA A 92 7.55 0.41 -6.95
C ALA A 92 7.66 -0.69 -8.04
N LYS A 93 7.85 -0.29 -9.31
CA LYS A 93 8.05 -1.25 -10.42
C LYS A 93 9.35 -2.04 -10.27
N GLN A 94 10.42 -1.38 -9.86
CA GLN A 94 11.70 -2.05 -9.63
C GLN A 94 11.57 -3.10 -8.51
N LEU A 95 10.92 -2.74 -7.40
CA LEU A 95 10.66 -3.68 -6.32
C LEU A 95 9.75 -4.83 -6.78
N ALA A 96 8.71 -4.55 -7.58
CA ALA A 96 7.83 -5.59 -8.12
C ALA A 96 8.60 -6.64 -8.94
N ALA A 97 9.55 -6.20 -9.77
CA ALA A 97 10.40 -7.11 -10.54
C ALA A 97 11.34 -7.95 -9.65
N LEU A 98 11.81 -7.39 -8.53
CA LEU A 98 12.61 -8.14 -7.56
C LEU A 98 11.77 -9.14 -6.77
N MET A 99 10.52 -8.80 -6.43
CA MET A 99 9.56 -9.73 -5.83
C MET A 99 9.22 -10.89 -6.79
N ASP A 100 9.08 -10.60 -8.08
CA ASP A 100 8.92 -11.62 -9.14
C ASP A 100 10.11 -12.57 -9.18
N THR A 101 11.33 -12.02 -9.20
CA THR A 101 12.57 -12.81 -9.20
C THR A 101 12.70 -13.66 -7.93
N MET A 102 12.39 -13.09 -6.76
CA MET A 102 12.38 -13.83 -5.49
C MET A 102 11.39 -15.00 -5.53
N ALA A 103 10.16 -14.76 -6.00
CA ALA A 103 9.17 -15.82 -6.12
C ALA A 103 9.62 -16.92 -7.09
N ASP A 104 10.11 -16.55 -8.27
CA ASP A 104 10.61 -17.49 -9.28
C ASP A 104 11.73 -18.40 -8.75
N GLU A 105 12.68 -17.86 -7.98
CA GLU A 105 13.76 -18.65 -7.39
C GLU A 105 13.26 -19.63 -6.32
N LEU A 106 12.26 -19.22 -5.53
CA LEU A 106 11.70 -20.03 -4.44
C LEU A 106 10.67 -21.07 -4.91
N GLU A 107 10.07 -20.90 -6.09
CA GLU A 107 9.04 -21.79 -6.66
C GLU A 107 9.61 -22.92 -7.52
N LYS A 108 10.93 -22.98 -7.72
CA LYS A 108 11.57 -24.05 -8.51
C LYS A 108 11.38 -25.43 -7.87
N ASP A 109 11.16 -26.44 -8.71
CA ASP A 109 11.08 -27.86 -8.30
C ASP A 109 12.34 -28.29 -7.51
N THR A 110 13.49 -27.74 -7.87
CA THR A 110 14.73 -27.84 -7.10
C THR A 110 15.26 -26.43 -6.85
N VAL A 111 15.15 -25.96 -5.61
CA VAL A 111 15.61 -24.63 -5.23
C VAL A 111 17.12 -24.59 -5.18
N ASP A 112 17.72 -23.68 -5.95
CA ASP A 112 19.11 -23.27 -5.78
C ASP A 112 19.17 -22.29 -4.61
N ILE A 113 19.68 -22.76 -3.47
CA ILE A 113 19.70 -21.99 -2.23
C ILE A 113 20.50 -20.69 -2.36
N GLU A 114 21.60 -20.67 -3.11
CA GLU A 114 22.42 -19.45 -3.24
C GLU A 114 21.75 -18.42 -4.15
N ALA A 115 21.07 -18.87 -5.21
CA ALA A 115 20.26 -17.99 -6.04
C ALA A 115 19.05 -17.44 -5.26
N ALA A 116 18.38 -18.28 -4.48
CA ALA A 116 17.28 -17.87 -3.61
C ALA A 116 17.73 -16.84 -2.55
N LYS A 117 18.91 -17.01 -1.95
CA LYS A 117 19.50 -16.04 -1.00
C LYS A 117 19.72 -14.70 -1.66
N THR A 118 20.40 -14.71 -2.81
CA THR A 118 20.66 -13.50 -3.57
C THR A 118 19.38 -12.76 -3.94
N ALA A 119 18.37 -13.48 -4.44
CA ALA A 119 17.08 -12.88 -4.81
C ALA A 119 16.32 -12.33 -3.60
N THR A 120 16.31 -13.06 -2.48
CA THR A 120 15.63 -12.63 -1.23
C THR A 120 16.31 -11.39 -0.64
N SER A 121 17.65 -11.36 -0.55
CA SER A 121 18.40 -10.19 -0.08
C SER A 121 18.18 -8.97 -0.96
N ASN A 122 18.17 -9.13 -2.29
CA ASN A 122 17.91 -8.03 -3.21
C ASN A 122 16.49 -7.47 -3.02
N ALA A 123 15.47 -8.33 -2.89
CA ALA A 123 14.10 -7.91 -2.64
C ALA A 123 13.95 -7.22 -1.27
N HIS A 124 14.60 -7.74 -0.23
CA HIS A 124 14.59 -7.18 1.12
C HIS A 124 15.25 -5.79 1.18
N ASN A 125 16.43 -5.63 0.59
CA ASN A 125 17.14 -4.35 0.57
C ASN A 125 16.38 -3.30 -0.25
N ALA A 126 15.89 -3.67 -1.44
CA ALA A 126 15.08 -2.76 -2.26
C ALA A 126 13.76 -2.39 -1.57
N TRP A 127 13.20 -3.30 -0.76
CA TRP A 127 12.05 -2.99 0.07
C TRP A 127 12.35 -1.91 1.12
N HIS A 128 13.49 -1.98 1.82
CA HIS A 128 13.91 -0.91 2.74
C HIS A 128 13.98 0.45 2.03
N GLU A 129 14.70 0.52 0.92
CA GLU A 129 14.83 1.76 0.14
C GLU A 129 13.47 2.29 -0.32
N PHE A 130 12.59 1.40 -0.81
CA PHE A 130 11.26 1.76 -1.23
C PHE A 130 10.39 2.27 -0.07
N SER A 131 10.41 1.60 1.09
CA SER A 131 9.62 1.99 2.26
C SER A 131 10.02 3.38 2.77
N HIS A 132 11.33 3.64 2.88
CA HIS A 132 11.84 4.97 3.21
C HIS A 132 11.32 6.03 2.22
N LEU A 133 11.49 5.79 0.91
CA LEU A 133 11.06 6.74 -0.12
C LEU A 133 9.54 7.02 -0.09
N VAL A 134 8.71 5.99 0.16
CA VAL A 134 7.26 6.15 0.27
C VAL A 134 6.90 6.97 1.50
N TRP A 135 7.45 6.62 2.66
CA TRP A 135 7.15 7.34 3.90
C TRP A 135 7.62 8.79 3.86
N ASP A 136 8.80 9.07 3.29
CA ASP A 136 9.28 10.44 3.09
C ASP A 136 8.33 11.23 2.19
N THR A 137 7.90 10.63 1.06
CA THR A 137 6.94 11.26 0.15
C THR A 137 5.63 11.59 0.85
N LEU A 138 5.07 10.64 1.60
CA LEU A 138 3.81 10.83 2.33
C LEU A 138 3.93 11.87 3.45
N GLN A 139 5.05 11.92 4.15
CA GLN A 139 5.31 12.91 5.20
C GLN A 139 5.42 14.32 4.62
N ILE A 140 6.12 14.48 3.48
CA ILE A 140 6.21 15.74 2.75
C ILE A 140 4.80 16.20 2.31
N GLU A 141 4.00 15.30 1.74
CA GLU A 141 2.61 15.59 1.34
C GLU A 141 1.73 16.00 2.54
N ALA A 142 1.97 15.40 3.72
CA ALA A 142 1.28 15.73 4.96
C ALA A 142 1.79 17.03 5.63
N GLY A 143 2.83 17.67 5.11
CA GLY A 143 3.45 18.84 5.72
C GLY A 143 4.25 18.54 6.99
N ILE A 144 4.67 17.30 7.19
CA ILE A 144 5.52 16.87 8.31
C ILE A 144 6.98 17.01 7.85
N THR A 145 7.57 18.19 8.08
CA THR A 145 9.01 18.42 7.83
C THR A 145 9.76 18.43 9.16
N GLY A 146 10.65 17.45 9.38
CA GLY A 146 11.49 17.41 10.59
C GLY A 146 12.04 16.05 11.02
N GLY A 147 12.13 15.05 10.12
CA GLY A 147 12.61 13.70 10.44
C GLY A 147 14.00 13.35 9.91
N GLU A 148 14.77 14.31 9.38
CA GLU A 148 16.07 14.06 8.73
C GLU A 148 17.22 13.71 9.70
N ASP A 149 16.99 13.65 11.02
CA ASP A 149 18.05 13.45 12.03
C ASP A 149 18.35 11.98 12.39
N GLY A 150 18.04 11.02 11.51
CA GLY A 150 18.08 9.58 11.86
C GLY A 150 18.99 8.66 11.04
N HIS A 151 19.72 9.15 10.04
CA HIS A 151 20.74 8.34 9.35
C HIS A 151 22.04 8.36 10.16
N ASP A 152 22.06 7.64 11.28
CA ASP A 152 23.31 7.22 11.90
C ASP A 152 24.00 6.26 10.93
N ASP A 153 25.02 6.80 10.27
CA ASP A 153 26.07 6.10 9.53
C ASP A 153 26.65 4.97 10.39
N HIS A 154 26.16 3.75 10.20
CA HIS A 154 26.87 2.55 10.62
C HIS A 154 27.99 2.27 9.63
N GLY A 155 29.05 3.08 9.76
CA GLY A 155 30.31 2.95 9.08
C GLY A 155 30.95 1.58 9.27
N SER A 156 31.64 1.20 8.20
CA SER A 156 32.40 -0.02 7.88
C SER A 156 33.30 -0.61 8.97
#